data_AF-A0A9P1EX32-F1
#
_entry.id   AF-A0A9P1EX32-F1
#
_cell.length_a   1.000
_cell.length_b   1.000
_cell.length_c   1.000
_cell.angle_alpha   90.00
_cell.angle_beta   90.00
_cell.angle_gamma   90.00
#
_symmetry.space_group_name_H-M   'P 1'
#
loop_
_entity.id
_entity.type
_entity.pdbx_description
1 polymer ?
#
loop_
_entity_poly.entity_id
_entity_poly.type
_entity_poly.pdbx_seq_one_letter_code
_entity_poly.pdbx_strand_id
1 'polypeptide(L)'
;MLRLYGSNFALMGKTALETAVRAESTGHMFKTKEEKKDGTTYVSMERVSDALGPRKPDELCSLCTCNVPVKLSYKDVLILEQFMRDDGTVLPRQLTGLCKKQQLRVERCVIQAVWSGLFGEKYGTEADRAGYKRFNRYWKHDMSMYQLETKERHGTWFYIKRYPTKNQAIFKNPLN
;
A
#
# COMPACT_ATOMS: atom_id res chain seq x y z
N MET A 1 -14.60 -61.64 7.86
CA MET A 1 -15.92 -61.16 8.33
C MET A 1 -15.66 -59.82 9.03
N LEU A 2 -16.22 -58.65 8.70
CA LEU A 2 -17.41 -58.27 7.95
C LEU A 2 -17.21 -56.86 7.33
N ARG A 3 -17.46 -56.78 6.03
CA ARG A 3 -18.12 -55.71 5.25
C ARG A 3 -17.74 -54.24 5.47
N LEU A 4 -16.98 -53.75 4.48
CA LEU A 4 -17.02 -52.39 3.94
C LEU A 4 -18.47 -52.01 3.60
N TYR A 5 -18.94 -50.87 4.09
CA TYR A 5 -20.12 -50.19 3.55
C TYR A 5 -19.65 -48.95 2.80
N GLY A 6 -19.66 -49.07 1.47
CA GLY A 6 -19.79 -47.91 0.61
C GLY A 6 -21.26 -47.52 0.53
N SER A 7 -21.53 -46.21 0.60
CA SER A 7 -22.78 -45.65 0.11
C SER A 7 -22.49 -44.31 -0.54
N ASN A 8 -22.81 -44.26 -1.83
CA ASN A 8 -22.73 -43.10 -2.71
C ASN A 8 -23.53 -41.92 -2.13
N PHE A 9 -22.88 -40.76 -2.03
CA PHE A 9 -23.57 -39.48 -2.07
C PHE A 9 -22.91 -38.62 -3.16
N ALA A 10 -23.15 -39.05 -4.40
CA ALA A 10 -23.00 -38.15 -5.54
C ALA A 10 -24.15 -37.13 -5.49
N LEU A 11 -23.83 -35.89 -5.86
CA LEU A 11 -24.73 -34.75 -6.06
C LEU A 11 -25.19 -34.05 -4.77
N MET A 12 -24.44 -33.00 -4.39
CA MET A 12 -24.91 -31.61 -4.30
C MET A 12 -23.89 -30.81 -3.49
N GLY A 13 -23.36 -29.73 -4.07
CA GLY A 13 -22.43 -28.83 -3.37
C GLY A 13 -21.19 -28.41 -4.16
N LYS A 14 -21.26 -28.37 -5.49
CA LYS A 14 -20.39 -27.47 -6.26
C LYS A 14 -21.16 -26.18 -6.49
N THR A 15 -20.93 -25.16 -5.67
CA THR A 15 -21.02 -23.73 -6.02
C THR A 15 -20.71 -22.86 -4.80
N ALA A 16 -20.17 -21.67 -5.07
CA ALA A 16 -19.79 -20.63 -4.10
C ALA A 16 -18.47 -20.81 -3.34
N LEU A 17 -17.41 -21.14 -4.07
CA LEU A 17 -16.13 -20.47 -3.86
C LEU A 17 -16.08 -19.32 -4.89
N GLU A 18 -16.97 -18.34 -4.71
CA GLU A 18 -16.85 -17.05 -5.40
C GLU A 18 -15.61 -16.38 -4.83
N THR A 19 -14.53 -16.58 -5.58
CA THR A 19 -13.31 -15.80 -5.58
C THR A 19 -13.61 -14.35 -5.25
N ALA A 20 -12.97 -13.83 -4.19
CA ALA A 20 -12.81 -12.41 -4.00
C ALA A 20 -12.19 -11.84 -5.29
N VAL A 21 -13.04 -11.21 -6.11
CA VAL A 21 -12.62 -10.52 -7.32
C VAL A 21 -11.79 -9.35 -6.82
N ARG A 22 -10.48 -9.53 -6.91
CA ARG A 22 -9.48 -8.47 -6.83
C ARG A 22 -10.00 -7.36 -7.74
N ALA A 23 -10.23 -6.17 -7.20
CA ALA A 23 -10.53 -5.01 -8.03
C ALA A 23 -9.25 -4.71 -8.81
N GLU A 24 -9.11 -5.35 -9.95
CA GLU A 24 -7.94 -5.21 -10.80
C GLU A 24 -7.94 -3.81 -11.42
N SER A 25 -6.74 -3.26 -11.51
CA SER A 25 -6.38 -2.08 -12.28
C SER A 25 -7.09 -2.00 -13.62
N THR A 26 -7.08 -0.81 -14.23
CA THR A 26 -7.32 -0.57 -15.66
C THR A 26 -6.28 -1.29 -16.55
N GLY A 27 -6.10 -2.59 -16.36
CA GLY A 27 -5.41 -3.51 -17.25
C GLY A 27 -6.47 -4.16 -18.11
N HIS A 28 -6.24 -4.20 -19.42
CA HIS A 28 -7.12 -4.89 -20.34
C HIS A 28 -7.30 -6.34 -19.85
N MET A 29 -8.53 -6.70 -19.44
CA MET A 29 -8.83 -8.07 -19.09
C MET A 29 -8.85 -8.89 -20.38
N PHE A 30 -7.97 -9.89 -20.49
CA PHE A 30 -7.91 -10.75 -21.67
C PHE A 30 -8.51 -12.11 -21.34
N LYS A 31 -9.36 -12.62 -22.24
CA LYS A 31 -9.83 -14.02 -22.18
C LYS A 31 -9.10 -14.83 -23.25
N THR A 32 -8.53 -15.94 -22.82
CA THR A 32 -7.95 -16.94 -23.72
C THR A 32 -9.09 -17.77 -24.31
N LYS A 33 -9.21 -17.80 -25.63
CA LYS A 33 -10.11 -18.71 -26.34
C LYS A 33 -9.27 -19.73 -27.10
N GLU A 34 -9.62 -21.00 -26.94
CA GLU A 34 -8.99 -22.11 -27.65
C GLU A 34 -9.96 -22.65 -28.70
N GLU A 35 -9.53 -22.66 -29.96
CA GLU A 35 -10.23 -23.32 -31.07
C GLU A 35 -9.36 -24.43 -31.64
N LYS A 36 -9.86 -25.66 -31.70
CA LYS A 36 -9.20 -26.78 -32.37
C LYS A 36 -9.82 -27.03 -33.74
N LYS A 37 -9.04 -26.87 -34.79
CA LYS A 37 -9.40 -27.25 -36.17
C LYS A 37 -8.32 -28.15 -36.73
N ASP A 38 -8.73 -29.29 -37.28
CA ASP A 38 -7.87 -30.21 -38.04
C ASP A 38 -6.56 -30.58 -37.32
N GLY A 39 -6.65 -30.91 -36.03
CA GLY A 39 -5.50 -31.31 -35.20
C GLY A 39 -4.58 -30.15 -34.76
N THR A 40 -4.84 -28.92 -35.19
CA THR A 40 -4.10 -27.73 -34.79
C THR A 40 -4.91 -26.92 -33.77
N THR A 41 -4.27 -26.51 -32.66
CA THR A 41 -4.93 -25.73 -31.60
C THR A 41 -4.56 -24.26 -31.77
N TYR A 42 -5.53 -23.41 -32.05
CA TYR A 42 -5.38 -21.98 -32.15
C TYR A 42 -5.77 -21.34 -30.82
N VAL A 43 -4.84 -20.62 -30.22
CA VAL A 43 -5.06 -19.89 -28.97
C VAL A 43 -5.06 -18.41 -29.30
N SER A 44 -6.23 -17.77 -29.19
CA SER A 44 -6.37 -16.33 -29.40
C SER A 44 -6.67 -15.62 -28.08
N MET A 45 -6.27 -14.36 -28.01
CA MET A 45 -6.40 -13.54 -26.81
C MET A 45 -7.29 -12.34 -27.14
N GLU A 46 -8.52 -12.36 -26.63
CA GLU A 46 -9.49 -11.30 -26.86
C GLU A 46 -9.56 -10.34 -25.67
N ARG A 47 -9.65 -9.03 -25.97
CA ARG A 47 -9.91 -8.01 -24.95
C ARG A 47 -11.36 -8.07 -24.52
N VAL A 48 -11.58 -8.31 -23.24
CA VAL A 48 -12.89 -8.12 -22.62
C VAL A 48 -13.01 -6.66 -22.26
N SER A 49 -13.99 -5.98 -22.83
CA SER A 49 -14.32 -4.62 -22.43
C SER A 49 -15.00 -4.62 -21.07
N ASP A 50 -14.54 -3.77 -20.15
CA ASP A 50 -15.16 -3.56 -18.86
C ASP A 50 -16.59 -3.01 -19.03
N ALA A 51 -17.57 -3.64 -18.38
CA ALA A 51 -18.98 -3.29 -18.51
C ALA A 51 -19.36 -1.89 -17.96
N LEU A 52 -18.41 -1.18 -17.34
CA LEU A 52 -18.67 -0.02 -16.48
C LEU A 52 -18.36 1.34 -17.10
N GLY A 53 -17.98 1.40 -18.37
CA GLY A 53 -17.71 2.67 -19.07
C GLY A 53 -16.53 3.47 -18.48
N PRO A 54 -16.19 4.63 -19.07
CA PRO A 54 -15.10 5.47 -18.60
C PRO A 54 -15.49 6.17 -17.29
N ARG A 55 -14.97 5.66 -16.16
CA ARG A 55 -15.14 6.28 -14.84
C ARG A 55 -14.16 7.44 -14.65
N LYS A 56 -14.53 8.44 -13.83
CA LYS A 56 -13.62 9.51 -13.42
C LYS A 56 -12.48 8.91 -12.58
N PRO A 57 -11.22 9.35 -12.75
CA PRO A 57 -10.05 8.78 -12.07
C PRO A 57 -10.15 8.80 -10.54
N ASP A 58 -10.87 9.77 -9.97
CA ASP A 58 -11.05 9.89 -8.52
C ASP A 58 -12.11 8.92 -7.95
N GLU A 59 -13.06 8.46 -8.78
CA GLU A 59 -14.08 7.46 -8.44
C GLU A 59 -13.56 6.01 -8.62
N LEU A 60 -12.38 5.83 -9.21
CA LEU A 60 -11.73 4.53 -9.38
C LEU A 60 -10.84 4.13 -8.20
N CYS A 61 -10.40 5.09 -7.38
CA CYS A 61 -9.43 4.81 -6.33
C CYS A 61 -10.06 4.03 -5.17
N SER A 62 -9.63 2.78 -5.00
CA SER A 62 -10.09 1.87 -3.95
C SER A 62 -10.01 2.48 -2.53
N LEU A 63 -8.94 3.20 -2.22
CA LEU A 63 -8.79 3.86 -0.90
C LEU A 63 -9.64 5.11 -0.71
N CYS A 64 -10.16 5.72 -1.78
CA CYS A 64 -11.01 6.91 -1.70
C CYS A 64 -12.50 6.55 -1.69
N THR A 65 -12.88 5.46 -2.34
CA THR A 65 -14.27 4.98 -2.41
C THR A 65 -14.65 4.11 -1.22
N CYS A 66 -13.70 3.39 -0.65
CA CYS A 66 -13.92 2.63 0.58
C CYS A 66 -14.03 3.59 1.78
N ASN A 67 -15.04 3.39 2.63
CA ASN A 67 -15.19 4.05 3.94
C ASN A 67 -14.15 3.52 4.97
N VAL A 68 -12.88 3.38 4.58
CA VAL A 68 -11.78 3.06 5.50
C VAL A 68 -11.66 4.24 6.48
N PRO A 69 -11.44 4.02 7.79
CA PRO A 69 -11.35 5.10 8.77
C PRO A 69 -10.33 6.15 8.33
N VAL A 70 -10.87 7.32 7.96
CA VAL A 70 -10.38 8.69 7.70
C VAL A 70 -8.92 8.91 7.27
N LYS A 71 -7.93 8.13 7.74
CA LYS A 71 -6.50 8.29 7.46
C LYS A 71 -5.72 6.97 7.59
N LEU A 72 -5.31 6.37 6.45
CA LEU A 72 -4.32 5.29 6.39
C LEU A 72 -3.04 5.64 7.18
N SER A 73 -2.60 4.73 8.03
CA SER A 73 -1.40 4.87 8.87
C SER A 73 -0.36 3.80 8.56
N TYR A 74 0.89 4.03 8.99
CA TYR A 74 1.96 3.04 8.85
C TYR A 74 1.74 1.77 9.70
N LYS A 75 0.82 1.82 10.67
CA LYS A 75 0.48 0.68 11.54
C LYS A 75 -0.43 -0.33 10.84
N ASP A 76 -1.09 0.07 9.76
CA ASP A 76 -2.07 -0.74 9.04
C ASP A 76 -1.39 -1.72 8.07
N VAL A 77 -0.53 -2.59 8.61
CA VAL A 77 0.36 -3.49 7.87
C VAL A 77 -0.40 -4.36 6.87
N LEU A 78 -1.57 -4.88 7.25
CA LEU A 78 -2.39 -5.76 6.41
C LEU A 78 -2.92 -5.06 5.15
N ILE A 79 -3.18 -3.75 5.23
CA ILE A 79 -3.61 -2.97 4.06
C ILE A 79 -2.40 -2.63 3.20
N LEU A 80 -1.26 -2.29 3.83
CA LEU A 80 -0.03 -1.95 3.12
C LEU A 80 0.54 -3.15 2.34
N GLU A 81 0.52 -4.36 2.90
CA GLU A 81 0.98 -5.58 2.23
C GLU A 81 0.23 -5.84 0.91
N GLN A 82 -1.05 -5.43 0.80
CA GLN A 82 -1.84 -5.59 -0.44
C GLN A 82 -1.31 -4.76 -1.61
N PHE A 83 -0.61 -3.66 -1.33
CA PHE A 83 -0.04 -2.76 -2.33
C PHE A 83 1.47 -3.00 -2.55
N MET A 84 2.04 -4.04 -1.96
CA MET A 84 3.46 -4.38 -2.05
C MET A 84 3.67 -5.67 -2.85
N ARG A 85 4.87 -5.81 -3.42
CA ARG A 85 5.38 -7.09 -3.92
C ARG A 85 6.01 -7.89 -2.79
N ASP A 86 6.31 -9.16 -3.09
CA ASP A 86 7.06 -10.04 -2.18
C ASP A 86 8.48 -9.51 -1.87
N ASP A 87 9.04 -8.68 -2.75
CA ASP A 87 10.34 -8.02 -2.53
C ASP A 87 10.27 -6.82 -1.56
N GLY A 88 9.05 -6.38 -1.19
CA GLY A 88 8.85 -5.17 -0.38
C GLY A 88 8.79 -3.86 -1.17
N THR A 89 8.85 -3.93 -2.50
CA THR A 89 8.63 -2.75 -3.37
C THR A 89 7.14 -2.44 -3.51
N VAL A 90 6.78 -1.16 -3.49
CA VAL A 90 5.39 -0.72 -3.70
C VAL A 90 5.01 -0.89 -5.17
N LEU A 91 3.80 -1.40 -5.42
CA LEU A 91 3.27 -1.55 -6.76
C LEU A 91 3.12 -0.18 -7.46
N PRO A 92 3.40 -0.10 -8.77
CA PRO A 92 3.25 1.15 -9.52
C PRO A 92 1.77 1.57 -9.60
N ARG A 93 1.53 2.87 -9.68
CA ARG A 93 0.17 3.48 -9.70
C ARG A 93 -0.76 2.90 -10.76
N GLN A 94 -0.22 2.49 -11.91
CA GLN A 94 -0.98 1.89 -13.00
C GLN A 94 -1.64 0.56 -12.59
N LEU A 95 -0.99 -0.21 -11.70
CA LEU A 95 -1.47 -1.49 -11.20
C LEU A 95 -2.29 -1.34 -9.92
N THR A 96 -1.99 -0.35 -9.08
CA THR A 96 -2.76 -0.13 -7.84
C THR A 96 -4.09 0.56 -8.08
N GLY A 97 -4.22 1.33 -9.17
CA GLY A 97 -5.44 2.10 -9.47
C GLY A 97 -5.69 3.26 -8.49
N LEU A 98 -4.70 3.62 -7.67
CA LEU A 98 -4.85 4.68 -6.66
C LEU A 98 -4.73 6.09 -7.26
N CYS A 99 -5.44 7.04 -6.66
CA CYS A 99 -5.21 8.47 -6.89
C CYS A 99 -3.75 8.82 -6.56
N LYS A 100 -3.15 9.79 -7.26
CA LYS A 100 -1.77 10.24 -7.02
C LYS A 100 -1.49 10.56 -5.54
N LYS A 101 -2.45 11.22 -4.87
CA LYS A 101 -2.34 11.57 -3.44
C LYS A 101 -2.27 10.32 -2.54
N GLN A 102 -3.11 9.33 -2.80
CA GLN A 102 -3.15 8.09 -2.01
C GLN A 102 -1.93 7.21 -2.30
N GLN A 103 -1.50 7.11 -3.56
CA GLN A 103 -0.28 6.39 -3.93
C GLN A 103 0.93 6.93 -3.14
N LEU A 104 1.15 8.25 -3.16
CA LEU A 104 2.25 8.87 -2.39
C LEU A 104 2.12 8.64 -0.88
N ARG A 105 0.89 8.57 -0.37
CA ARG A 105 0.63 8.30 1.03
C ARG A 105 0.98 6.85 1.39
N VAL A 106 0.56 5.88 0.58
CA VAL A 106 0.90 4.46 0.74
C VAL A 106 2.41 4.30 0.71
N GLU A 107 3.11 4.90 -0.26
CA GLU A 107 4.57 4.85 -0.35
C GLU A 107 5.25 5.35 0.93
N ARG A 108 4.81 6.50 1.48
CA ARG A 108 5.32 7.00 2.75
C ARG A 108 5.03 6.07 3.92
N CYS A 109 3.81 5.56 4.03
CA CYS A 109 3.41 4.65 5.10
C CYS A 109 4.19 3.32 5.05
N VAL A 110 4.46 2.78 3.85
CA VAL A 110 5.30 1.60 3.67
C VAL A 110 6.72 1.86 4.17
N ILE A 111 7.34 2.96 3.74
CA ILE A 111 8.69 3.34 4.19
C ILE A 111 8.74 3.47 5.71
N GLN A 112 7.76 4.16 6.29
CA GLN A 112 7.62 4.32 7.74
C GLN A 112 7.52 2.97 8.45
N ALA A 113 6.69 2.06 7.95
CA ALA A 113 6.48 0.72 8.52
C ALA A 113 7.74 -0.15 8.44
N VAL A 114 8.47 -0.11 7.31
CA VAL A 114 9.77 -0.78 7.17
C VAL A 114 10.77 -0.25 8.19
N TRP A 115 10.88 1.08 8.31
CA TRP A 115 11.81 1.71 9.25
C TRP A 115 11.45 1.56 10.73
N SER A 116 10.17 1.32 11.02
CA SER A 116 9.65 0.97 12.33
C SER A 116 9.77 -0.54 12.63
N GLY A 117 10.19 -1.37 11.67
CA GLY A 117 10.34 -2.81 11.84
C GLY A 117 9.03 -3.60 11.87
N LEU A 118 7.92 -3.03 11.39
CA LEU A 118 6.60 -3.66 11.47
C LEU A 118 6.42 -4.87 10.53
N PHE A 119 7.23 -4.95 9.46
CA PHE A 119 7.23 -6.08 8.53
C PHE A 119 8.19 -7.22 8.93
N GLY A 120 8.78 -7.15 10.13
CA GLY A 120 9.75 -8.14 10.60
C GLY A 120 10.99 -8.19 9.70
N GLU A 121 11.45 -9.41 9.38
CA GLU A 121 12.63 -9.66 8.54
C GLU A 121 12.33 -9.69 7.03
N LYS A 122 11.05 -9.69 6.62
CA LYS A 122 10.64 -9.96 5.23
C LYS A 122 11.25 -9.03 4.18
N TYR A 123 11.25 -7.72 4.43
CA TYR A 123 11.54 -6.70 3.41
C TYR A 123 12.76 -5.81 3.71
N GLY A 124 13.48 -6.06 4.80
CA GLY A 124 14.56 -5.18 5.25
C GLY A 124 15.93 -5.81 5.07
N THR A 125 16.89 -5.07 4.52
CA THR A 125 18.29 -5.49 4.46
C THR A 125 19.03 -5.17 5.77
N GLU A 126 20.15 -5.83 6.05
CA GLU A 126 20.98 -5.53 7.23
C GLU A 126 21.44 -4.06 7.24
N ALA A 127 21.68 -3.47 6.06
CA ALA A 127 22.03 -2.06 5.91
C ALA A 127 20.92 -1.11 6.40
N ASP A 128 19.66 -1.50 6.28
CA ASP A 128 18.51 -0.73 6.77
C ASP A 128 18.37 -0.81 8.29
N ARG A 129 19.00 -1.79 8.91
CA ARG A 129 19.07 -2.02 10.36
C ARG A 129 20.45 -1.76 10.93
N ALA A 130 21.34 -1.04 10.27
CA ALA A 130 22.68 -0.75 10.80
C ALA A 130 22.77 0.60 11.55
N GLY A 131 23.66 0.67 12.54
CA GLY A 131 23.97 1.92 13.27
C GLY A 131 22.78 2.54 13.99
N TYR A 132 22.58 3.85 13.83
CA TYR A 132 21.48 4.58 14.47
C TYR A 132 20.09 4.14 13.99
N LYS A 133 19.99 3.41 12.87
CA LYS A 133 18.72 2.89 12.35
C LYS A 133 18.18 1.70 13.15
N ARG A 134 18.99 1.13 14.06
CA ARG A 134 18.59 0.02 14.96
C ARG A 134 17.58 0.41 16.02
N PHE A 135 17.53 1.69 16.38
CA PHE A 135 16.64 2.15 17.44
C PHE A 135 15.19 2.20 16.97
N ASN A 136 14.27 1.91 17.89
CA ASN A 136 12.83 1.95 17.63
C ASN A 136 12.41 3.34 17.14
N ARG A 137 11.80 3.40 15.96
CA ARG A 137 11.27 4.63 15.35
C ARG A 137 9.76 4.53 15.23
N TYR A 138 9.06 5.60 15.62
CA TYR A 138 7.61 5.70 15.52
C TYR A 138 7.23 7.05 14.92
N TRP A 139 6.10 7.08 14.22
CA TRP A 139 5.66 8.24 13.45
C TRP A 139 4.28 8.70 13.95
N LYS A 140 4.03 10.01 13.96
CA LYS A 140 2.71 10.56 14.30
C LYS A 140 1.79 10.58 13.07
N HIS A 141 2.32 11.00 11.92
CA HIS A 141 1.62 11.15 10.65
C HIS A 141 2.46 10.66 9.46
N ASP A 142 1.84 10.48 8.30
CA ASP A 142 2.52 10.10 7.05
C ASP A 142 3.55 11.14 6.59
N MET A 143 3.35 12.41 6.94
CA MET A 143 4.27 13.50 6.66
C MET A 143 5.36 13.69 7.73
N SER A 144 5.33 12.95 8.84
CA SER A 144 6.30 13.11 9.94
C SER A 144 7.75 12.84 9.52
N MET A 145 7.96 12.15 8.41
CA MET A 145 9.28 11.96 7.81
C MET A 145 9.94 13.28 7.39
N TYR A 146 9.15 14.28 7.00
CA TYR A 146 9.63 15.58 6.50
C TYR A 146 9.50 16.71 7.52
N GLN A 147 8.88 16.43 8.68
CA GLN A 147 8.70 17.43 9.73
C GLN A 147 10.00 17.60 10.50
N LEU A 148 10.57 18.80 10.43
CA LEU A 148 11.66 19.20 11.31
C LEU A 148 11.06 19.61 12.65
N GLU A 149 11.14 18.73 13.65
CA GLU A 149 10.81 19.10 15.03
C GLU A 149 12.04 19.73 15.71
N THR A 150 11.94 21.00 16.11
CA THR A 150 12.94 21.62 16.98
C THR A 150 12.69 21.15 18.41
N LYS A 151 13.63 20.40 18.98
CA LYS A 151 13.56 19.98 20.39
C LYS A 151 14.07 21.13 21.26
N GLU A 152 13.15 21.95 21.76
CA GLU A 152 13.48 22.94 22.78
C GLU A 152 13.76 22.21 24.10
N ARG A 153 15.01 22.25 24.55
CA ARG A 153 15.43 21.72 25.85
C ARG A 153 15.85 22.90 26.71
N HIS A 154 15.46 22.87 27.98
CA HIS A 154 15.96 23.84 28.94
C HIS A 154 17.50 23.73 29.00
N GLY A 155 18.21 24.82 28.66
CA GLY A 155 19.67 24.90 28.68
C GLY A 155 20.40 24.61 27.37
N THR A 156 19.73 24.24 26.27
CA THR A 156 20.39 24.14 24.95
C THR A 156 20.49 25.53 24.32
N TRP A 157 21.68 26.14 24.37
CA TRP A 157 21.97 27.38 23.66
C TRP A 157 22.04 27.14 22.16
N PHE A 158 21.06 27.66 21.41
CA PHE A 158 21.13 27.76 19.96
C PHE A 158 21.54 29.19 19.58
N TYR A 159 22.80 29.38 19.18
CA TYR A 159 23.21 30.61 18.52
C TYR A 159 22.75 30.57 17.06
N ILE A 160 21.54 31.06 16.79
CA ILE A 160 21.08 31.29 15.41
C ILE A 160 21.36 32.75 15.08
N LYS A 161 22.45 33.04 14.35
CA LYS A 161 22.62 34.35 13.70
C LYS A 161 21.49 34.54 12.70
N ARG A 162 20.42 35.23 13.11
CA ARG A 162 19.40 35.74 12.20
C ARG A 162 19.80 37.16 11.85
N TYR A 163 20.23 37.38 10.61
CA TYR A 163 20.33 38.73 10.08
C TYR A 163 18.92 39.35 10.08
N PRO A 164 18.75 40.59 10.54
CA PRO A 164 17.45 41.25 10.52
C PRO A 164 17.03 41.46 9.06
N THR A 165 16.14 40.60 8.58
CA THR A 165 15.37 40.89 7.36
C THR A 165 14.24 41.83 7.78
N LYS A 166 14.03 42.92 7.03
CA LYS A 166 13.15 44.05 7.41
C LYS A 166 11.71 43.66 7.79
N ASN A 167 11.27 42.43 7.50
CA ASN A 167 9.89 41.97 7.62
C ASN A 167 9.67 40.85 8.65
N GLN A 168 10.64 40.53 9.53
CA GLN A 168 10.43 39.54 10.59
C GLN A 168 10.44 40.20 11.97
N ALA A 169 9.40 39.94 12.76
CA ALA A 169 9.42 40.25 14.18
C ALA A 169 10.54 39.42 14.85
N ILE A 170 11.46 40.10 15.53
CA ILE A 170 12.49 39.44 16.33
C ILE A 170 11.76 38.66 17.43
N PHE A 171 12.04 37.36 17.54
CA PHE A 171 11.52 36.54 18.63
C PHE A 171 11.96 37.16 19.96
N LYS A 172 11.01 37.72 20.72
CA LYS A 172 11.26 38.20 22.07
C LYS A 172 11.23 37.00 22.99
N ASN A 173 12.30 36.83 23.77
CA ASN A 173 12.34 35.80 24.79
C ASN A 173 11.17 36.05 25.77
N PRO A 174 10.25 35.09 25.98
CA PRO A 174 9.07 35.28 26.84
C PRO A 174 9.40 35.46 28.34
N LEU A 175 10.68 35.40 28.72
CA LEU A 175 11.17 35.58 30.09
C LEU A 175 11.86 36.93 30.35
N ASN A 176 11.85 37.85 29.38
CA ASN A 176 12.35 39.23 29.53
C ASN A 176 11.23 40.25 29.50
#